data_AF-A0A662WNN8-F1
#
_entry.id   AF-A0A662WNN8-F1
#
_cell.length_a   1.000
_cell.length_b   1.000
_cell.length_c   1.000
_cell.angle_alpha   90.00
_cell.angle_beta   90.00
_cell.angle_gamma   90.00
#
_symmetry.space_group_name_H-M   'P 1'
#
loop_
_entity.id
_entity.type
_entity.pdbx_description
1 polymer ?
#
loop_
_entity_poly.entity_id
_entity_poly.type
_entity_poly.pdbx_seq_one_letter_code
_entity_poly.pdbx_strand_id
1 'polypeptide(L)'
;MGNFWLTILDAVLLFLNAFFNYFVISQHPAFSQVPTVYDPNQPQAGYPGQPQQTFAPHQNVSNQKHSHSQAKMLQPEIGVPAAVLRPAAANSGTATGMSKSERKKARLNRRKIAAAAERDALAREAEAARVAALSKSRLRRLPPWLAASQGSNNEALLRDLNAPSHPVADRVGAEMTRYCAYTQRVVDAARARIDAAIAHIAEGVQAIWPEATVTCFGSYATGLWLPSSDVDVVVMGLSNATDRDVPTRFVPDGVRELEQLAKRLRPQHTWVQRVDVVRGAKVPVAKLVLRREGQNEGDHAALLRVDISIENVQTTRGIEASTLVREYVRELPRLKPLLLVLRQFLREKALNSAFTGGLSSYAVTLLAVFLMEMQRQQQPEDDEKDGAASGSKDEMNLKTRELAAEREERKLGQLLLDFLEYYGLSFDYSTTGLSLKPEAFGVYPLAAHLSSANGLPLMPQLVIDDPVYRNGQHNAAAGAFALARVVAALENAYYALCFHRPTQFTPTPLCQLLHWSGHQARETEGSTTS
;
A
#
# COMPACT_ATOMS: atom_id res chain seq x y z
N MET A 1 3.62 1.34 -35.13
CA MET A 1 2.17 1.05 -35.22
C MET A 1 1.60 0.47 -33.92
N GLY A 2 2.25 -0.47 -33.22
CA GLY A 2 1.70 -1.13 -32.01
C GLY A 2 1.43 -0.21 -30.79
N ASN A 3 2.28 0.78 -30.52
CA ASN A 3 2.11 1.68 -29.36
C ASN A 3 0.94 2.66 -29.51
N PHE A 4 0.46 2.89 -30.74
CA PHE A 4 -0.66 3.80 -31.00
C PHE A 4 -2.02 3.13 -30.71
N TRP A 5 -2.09 1.79 -30.80
CA TRP A 5 -3.29 1.03 -30.50
C TRP A 5 -3.51 0.83 -29.00
N LEU A 6 -2.42 0.70 -28.21
CA LEU A 6 -2.50 0.61 -26.75
C LEU A 6 -3.02 1.90 -26.11
N THR A 7 -2.57 3.06 -26.57
CA THR A 7 -3.04 4.36 -26.05
C THR A 7 -4.50 4.64 -26.41
N ILE A 8 -4.96 4.18 -27.58
CA ILE A 8 -6.39 4.27 -27.96
C ILE A 8 -7.23 3.33 -27.09
N LEU A 9 -6.75 2.12 -26.79
CA LEU A 9 -7.49 1.17 -25.95
C LEU A 9 -7.63 1.69 -24.51
N ASP A 10 -6.55 2.26 -23.95
CA ASP A 10 -6.57 2.87 -22.61
C ASP A 10 -7.50 4.09 -22.56
N ALA A 11 -7.49 4.94 -23.60
CA ALA A 11 -8.39 6.07 -23.71
C ALA A 11 -9.88 5.63 -23.82
N VAL A 12 -10.15 4.56 -24.56
CA VAL A 12 -11.51 3.99 -24.68
C VAL A 12 -11.96 3.37 -23.35
N LEU A 13 -11.09 2.69 -22.63
CA LEU A 13 -11.41 2.11 -21.31
C LEU A 13 -11.67 3.20 -20.26
N LEU A 14 -10.87 4.28 -20.27
CA LEU A 14 -11.10 5.45 -19.42
C LEU A 14 -12.43 6.13 -19.76
N PHE A 15 -12.74 6.29 -21.04
CA PHE A 15 -14.00 6.87 -21.49
C PHE A 15 -15.20 6.00 -21.10
N LEU A 16 -15.12 4.68 -21.28
CA LEU A 16 -16.18 3.75 -20.88
C LEU A 16 -16.40 3.72 -19.37
N ASN A 17 -15.32 3.81 -18.57
CA ASN A 17 -15.42 3.85 -17.11
C ASN A 17 -16.01 5.18 -16.62
N ALA A 18 -15.64 6.30 -17.23
CA ALA A 18 -16.26 7.60 -16.96
C ALA A 18 -17.73 7.64 -17.41
N PHE A 19 -18.06 7.07 -18.56
CA PHE A 19 -19.41 7.00 -19.09
C PHE A 19 -20.32 6.11 -18.22
N PHE A 20 -19.84 4.95 -17.77
CA PHE A 20 -20.57 4.09 -16.84
C PHE A 20 -20.80 4.77 -15.48
N ASN A 21 -19.78 5.43 -14.91
CA ASN A 21 -19.95 6.17 -13.67
C ASN A 21 -20.95 7.31 -13.81
N TYR A 22 -20.89 8.08 -14.89
CA TYR A 22 -21.85 9.16 -15.14
C TYR A 22 -23.28 8.65 -15.30
N PHE A 23 -23.49 7.59 -16.10
CA PHE A 23 -24.84 7.09 -16.38
C PHE A 23 -25.46 6.33 -15.20
N VAL A 24 -24.66 5.58 -14.44
CA VAL A 24 -25.13 4.86 -13.24
C VAL A 24 -25.44 5.81 -12.10
N ILE A 25 -24.63 6.87 -11.92
CA ILE A 25 -24.85 7.85 -10.84
C ILE A 25 -26.00 8.81 -11.17
N SER A 26 -26.12 9.26 -12.43
CA SER A 26 -27.18 10.22 -12.83
C SER A 26 -28.58 9.62 -12.91
N GLN A 27 -28.70 8.30 -13.10
CA GLN A 27 -29.99 7.60 -13.17
C GLN A 27 -30.43 6.97 -11.84
N HIS A 28 -29.60 7.05 -10.79
CA HIS A 28 -29.92 6.44 -9.50
C HIS A 28 -30.85 7.35 -8.66
N PRO A 29 -32.03 6.88 -8.22
CA PRO A 29 -33.06 7.69 -7.56
C PRO A 29 -32.60 8.42 -6.28
N ALA A 30 -31.52 7.95 -5.65
CA ALA A 30 -30.95 8.58 -4.46
C ALA A 30 -30.18 9.89 -4.73
N PHE A 31 -29.80 10.16 -5.99
CA PHE A 31 -29.00 11.32 -6.39
C PHE A 31 -29.71 12.23 -7.39
N SER A 32 -30.95 11.89 -7.79
CA SER A 32 -31.74 12.65 -8.76
C SER A 32 -32.59 13.76 -8.14
N GLN A 33 -32.49 13.99 -6.83
CA GLN A 33 -33.22 15.07 -6.16
C GLN A 33 -32.37 16.35 -6.14
N VAL A 34 -32.90 17.38 -6.79
CA VAL A 34 -32.36 18.74 -6.77
C VAL A 34 -32.30 19.23 -5.31
N PRO A 35 -31.17 19.76 -4.81
CA PRO A 35 -31.12 20.32 -3.46
C PRO A 35 -32.12 21.48 -3.35
N THR A 36 -32.94 21.48 -2.30
CA THR A 36 -33.79 22.62 -1.96
C THR A 36 -32.94 23.86 -1.71
N VAL A 37 -33.19 24.91 -2.50
CA VAL A 37 -32.58 26.24 -2.35
C VAL A 37 -32.95 26.80 -0.98
N TYR A 38 -31.93 27.21 -0.22
CA TYR A 38 -32.10 27.85 1.07
C TYR A 38 -32.62 29.29 0.87
N ASP A 39 -33.85 29.55 1.32
CA ASP A 39 -34.43 30.90 1.38
C ASP A 39 -34.32 31.44 2.83
N PRO A 40 -33.50 32.48 3.08
CA PRO A 40 -33.30 33.04 4.42
C PRO A 40 -34.53 33.75 5.00
N ASN A 41 -35.63 33.89 4.26
CA ASN A 41 -36.84 34.59 4.73
C ASN A 41 -38.02 33.68 5.10
N GLN A 42 -37.85 32.35 5.12
CA GLN A 42 -38.90 31.44 5.58
C GLN A 42 -38.88 31.25 7.12
N PRO A 43 -40.01 31.48 7.83
CA PRO A 43 -40.09 31.21 9.26
C PRO A 43 -40.08 29.70 9.55
N GLN A 44 -39.17 29.28 10.44
CA GLN A 44 -38.98 27.88 10.83
C GLN A 44 -40.20 27.34 11.59
N ALA A 45 -40.81 26.27 11.08
CA ALA A 45 -41.81 25.49 11.81
C ALA A 45 -41.10 24.55 12.81
N GLY A 46 -41.54 24.61 14.08
CA GLY A 46 -40.93 23.88 15.19
C GLY A 46 -41.03 22.35 15.08
N TYR A 47 -39.99 21.67 15.58
CA TYR A 47 -39.93 20.22 15.73
C TYR A 47 -40.92 19.72 16.81
N PRO A 48 -41.72 18.68 16.56
CA PRO A 48 -42.51 18.03 17.61
C PRO A 48 -41.63 17.09 18.45
N GLY A 49 -41.84 17.14 19.77
CA GLY A 49 -41.00 16.55 20.80
C GLY A 49 -40.97 15.03 20.89
N GLN A 50 -39.86 14.53 21.43
CA GLN A 50 -39.67 13.15 21.89
C GLN A 50 -40.33 12.97 23.26
N PRO A 51 -41.06 11.86 23.51
CA PRO A 51 -41.47 11.50 24.86
C PRO A 51 -40.33 10.83 25.64
N GLN A 52 -40.04 11.38 26.82
CA GLN A 52 -39.20 10.80 27.88
C GLN A 52 -39.82 9.50 28.40
N GLN A 53 -39.04 8.41 28.47
CA GLN A 53 -39.38 7.23 29.28
C GLN A 53 -38.60 7.26 30.59
N THR A 54 -39.36 7.25 31.68
CA THR A 54 -38.93 7.14 33.08
C THR A 54 -38.49 5.71 33.42
N PHE A 55 -37.52 5.59 34.32
CA PHE A 55 -36.98 4.33 34.83
C PHE A 55 -37.60 3.91 36.17
N ALA A 56 -37.60 2.58 36.38
CA ALA A 56 -37.59 1.80 37.64
C ALA A 56 -38.94 1.21 38.14
N PRO A 57 -38.96 0.15 39.00
CA PRO A 57 -38.12 -1.08 39.05
C PRO A 57 -38.92 -2.40 39.39
N HIS A 58 -38.20 -3.53 39.53
CA HIS A 58 -38.49 -4.80 40.24
C HIS A 58 -39.15 -6.03 39.53
N GLN A 59 -38.27 -7.03 39.32
CA GLN A 59 -38.26 -8.42 39.85
C GLN A 59 -39.47 -9.38 39.81
N ASN A 60 -39.14 -10.58 39.30
CA ASN A 60 -39.56 -11.95 39.64
C ASN A 60 -41.02 -12.40 39.44
N VAL A 61 -41.22 -13.48 38.67
CA VAL A 61 -41.64 -14.82 39.14
C VAL A 61 -41.47 -15.85 37.99
N SER A 62 -41.39 -17.11 38.40
CA SER A 62 -40.88 -18.36 37.83
C SER A 62 -41.74 -19.10 36.79
N ASN A 63 -41.05 -20.05 36.13
CA ASN A 63 -41.47 -21.38 35.63
C ASN A 63 -42.79 -21.54 34.85
N GLN A 64 -42.68 -22.01 33.59
CA GLN A 64 -43.32 -23.26 33.16
C GLN A 64 -42.72 -23.81 31.84
N LYS A 65 -42.76 -25.15 31.73
CA LYS A 65 -42.12 -26.02 30.71
C LYS A 65 -43.03 -26.27 29.49
N HIS A 66 -42.39 -26.82 28.44
CA HIS A 66 -42.91 -27.58 27.28
C HIS A 66 -43.51 -26.75 26.13
N SER A 67 -43.30 -27.01 24.83
CA SER A 67 -42.88 -28.20 24.07
C SER A 67 -42.42 -27.82 22.64
N HIS A 68 -41.83 -28.79 21.94
CA HIS A 68 -41.41 -28.77 20.54
C HIS A 68 -42.50 -28.36 19.54
N SER A 69 -42.12 -27.58 18.51
CA SER A 69 -42.51 -27.86 17.12
C SER A 69 -41.64 -27.08 16.13
N GLN A 70 -41.04 -27.79 15.19
CA GLN A 70 -40.35 -27.27 14.02
C GLN A 70 -41.35 -26.53 13.10
N ALA A 71 -40.95 -25.37 12.55
CA ALA A 71 -41.63 -24.77 11.39
C ALA A 71 -40.63 -23.99 10.51
N LYS A 72 -40.19 -24.68 9.46
CA LYS A 72 -39.91 -24.21 8.08
C LYS A 72 -39.86 -22.69 7.84
N MET A 73 -38.68 -22.19 7.49
CA MET A 73 -38.48 -20.91 6.82
C MET A 73 -39.15 -20.90 5.43
N LEU A 74 -40.01 -19.91 5.19
CA LEU A 74 -40.49 -19.51 3.88
C LEU A 74 -39.37 -18.83 3.09
N GLN A 75 -39.22 -19.19 1.82
CA GLN A 75 -38.50 -18.40 0.81
C GLN A 75 -39.52 -17.57 0.01
N PRO A 76 -39.18 -16.35 -0.45
CA PRO A 76 -40.07 -15.52 -1.25
C PRO A 76 -40.04 -15.91 -2.73
N GLU A 77 -41.21 -16.11 -3.33
CA GLU A 77 -41.37 -16.28 -4.79
C GLU A 77 -41.20 -14.93 -5.51
N ILE A 78 -40.32 -14.90 -6.51
CA ILE A 78 -40.21 -13.81 -7.48
C ILE A 78 -41.00 -14.24 -8.73
N GLY A 79 -42.15 -13.59 -8.94
CA GLY A 79 -42.96 -13.74 -10.14
C GLY A 79 -42.33 -13.05 -11.35
N VAL A 80 -42.29 -13.76 -12.49
CA VAL A 80 -42.00 -13.20 -13.81
C VAL A 80 -43.25 -13.37 -14.69
N PRO A 81 -43.74 -12.32 -15.37
CA PRO A 81 -45.04 -12.34 -16.03
C PRO A 81 -44.99 -13.08 -17.38
N ALA A 82 -45.99 -13.93 -17.60
CA ALA A 82 -46.22 -14.64 -18.86
C ALA A 82 -46.83 -13.69 -19.90
N ALA A 83 -46.04 -13.31 -20.91
CA ALA A 83 -46.53 -12.65 -22.10
C ALA A 83 -47.14 -13.69 -23.06
N VAL A 84 -48.40 -13.40 -23.39
CA VAL A 84 -49.31 -14.06 -24.33
C VAL A 84 -48.67 -14.28 -25.70
N LEU A 85 -48.53 -15.55 -26.11
CA LEU A 85 -48.49 -15.96 -27.51
C LEU A 85 -49.57 -17.03 -27.73
N ARG A 86 -50.72 -16.59 -28.24
CA ARG A 86 -51.76 -17.47 -28.80
C ARG A 86 -51.21 -18.15 -30.07
N PRO A 87 -51.30 -19.48 -30.22
CA PRO A 87 -51.13 -20.09 -31.53
C PRO A 87 -52.45 -20.01 -32.30
N ALA A 88 -52.35 -19.59 -33.56
CA ALA A 88 -53.43 -19.59 -34.53
C ALA A 88 -54.01 -21.00 -34.70
N ALA A 89 -55.34 -21.06 -34.83
CA ALA A 89 -56.07 -22.27 -35.18
C ALA A 89 -55.60 -22.78 -36.56
N ALA A 90 -54.87 -23.89 -36.57
CA ALA A 90 -54.60 -24.67 -37.76
C ALA A 90 -55.55 -25.87 -37.78
N ASN A 91 -56.32 -25.93 -38.87
CA ASN A 91 -57.23 -26.98 -39.29
C ASN A 91 -56.90 -28.38 -38.75
N SER A 92 -57.94 -29.03 -38.22
CA SER A 92 -58.04 -30.49 -38.09
C SER A 92 -57.97 -31.13 -39.48
N GLY A 93 -56.75 -31.43 -39.92
CA GLY A 93 -56.46 -32.20 -41.12
C GLY A 93 -55.40 -33.25 -40.79
N THR A 94 -55.81 -34.52 -40.83
CA THR A 94 -54.97 -35.72 -40.90
C THR A 94 -53.95 -35.94 -39.78
N ALA A 95 -54.34 -36.76 -38.79
CA ALA A 95 -53.42 -37.62 -38.09
C ALA A 95 -52.72 -38.56 -39.08
N THR A 96 -51.45 -38.30 -39.41
CA THR A 96 -50.57 -39.27 -40.06
C THR A 96 -49.52 -39.74 -39.06
N GLY A 97 -49.43 -41.06 -38.92
CA GLY A 97 -48.78 -41.72 -37.80
C GLY A 97 -47.26 -41.63 -37.83
N MET A 98 -46.67 -41.04 -36.80
CA MET A 98 -45.29 -41.38 -36.44
C MET A 98 -45.23 -42.87 -36.14
N SER A 99 -44.37 -43.58 -36.86
CA SER A 99 -44.07 -44.99 -36.64
C SER A 99 -43.64 -45.22 -35.18
N LYS A 100 -43.84 -46.44 -34.67
CA LYS A 100 -43.36 -46.83 -33.32
C LYS A 100 -41.87 -46.52 -33.16
N SER A 101 -41.09 -46.62 -34.24
CA SER A 101 -39.66 -46.28 -34.29
C SER A 101 -39.40 -44.79 -34.05
N GLU A 102 -40.14 -43.90 -34.72
CA GLU A 102 -39.98 -42.44 -34.58
C GLU A 102 -40.40 -41.95 -33.19
N ARG A 103 -41.47 -42.51 -32.62
CA ARG A 103 -41.86 -42.23 -31.23
C ARG A 103 -40.78 -42.66 -30.24
N LYS A 104 -40.17 -43.82 -30.46
CA LYS A 104 -39.05 -44.33 -29.64
C LYS A 104 -37.80 -43.44 -29.78
N LYS A 105 -37.48 -43.00 -31.00
CA LYS A 105 -36.35 -42.10 -31.28
C LYS A 105 -36.56 -40.71 -30.66
N ALA A 106 -37.77 -40.15 -30.73
CA ALA A 106 -38.11 -38.88 -30.10
C ALA A 106 -38.07 -38.94 -28.56
N ARG A 107 -38.50 -40.06 -27.96
CA ARG A 107 -38.37 -40.28 -26.50
C ARG A 107 -36.90 -40.43 -26.09
N LEU A 108 -36.09 -41.13 -26.89
CA LEU A 108 -34.66 -41.24 -26.65
C LEU A 108 -33.95 -39.89 -26.76
N ASN A 109 -34.29 -39.07 -27.75
CA ASN A 109 -33.70 -37.75 -27.92
C ASN A 109 -34.04 -36.83 -26.74
N ARG A 110 -35.30 -36.83 -26.28
CA ARG A 110 -35.70 -36.10 -25.06
C ARG A 110 -34.93 -36.55 -23.82
N ARG A 111 -34.72 -37.86 -23.64
CA ARG A 111 -33.88 -38.37 -22.54
C ARG A 111 -32.42 -37.93 -22.65
N LYS A 112 -31.85 -37.90 -23.86
CA LYS A 112 -30.49 -37.41 -24.08
C LYS A 112 -30.35 -35.92 -23.76
N ILE A 113 -31.31 -35.10 -24.19
CA ILE A 113 -31.33 -33.66 -23.90
C ILE A 113 -31.48 -33.41 -22.40
N ALA A 114 -32.38 -34.12 -21.72
CA ALA A 114 -32.54 -34.02 -20.27
C ALA A 114 -31.27 -34.43 -19.51
N ALA A 115 -30.62 -35.54 -19.90
CA ALA A 115 -29.37 -35.97 -19.29
C ALA A 115 -28.20 -35.01 -19.56
N ALA A 116 -28.17 -34.35 -20.72
CA ALA A 116 -27.19 -33.32 -21.01
C ALA A 116 -27.40 -32.06 -20.15
N ALA A 117 -28.66 -31.63 -19.98
CA ALA A 117 -29.01 -30.51 -19.13
C ALA A 117 -28.68 -30.77 -17.64
N GLU A 118 -28.89 -32.00 -17.16
CA GLU A 118 -28.54 -32.42 -15.80
C GLU A 118 -27.02 -32.41 -15.57
N ARG A 119 -26.24 -32.92 -16.52
CA ARG A 119 -24.76 -32.84 -16.44
C ARG A 119 -24.24 -31.42 -16.44
N ASP A 120 -24.83 -30.55 -17.27
CA ASP A 120 -24.44 -29.14 -17.32
C ASP A 120 -24.83 -28.39 -16.03
N ALA A 121 -25.98 -28.73 -15.43
CA ALA A 121 -26.36 -28.22 -14.11
C ALA A 121 -25.37 -28.64 -13.01
N LEU A 122 -24.98 -29.92 -12.97
CA LEU A 122 -23.99 -30.44 -12.03
C LEU A 122 -22.60 -29.82 -12.25
N ALA A 123 -22.19 -29.60 -13.51
CA ALA A 123 -20.92 -28.94 -13.83
C ALA A 123 -20.90 -27.48 -13.34
N ARG A 124 -22.02 -26.75 -13.50
CA ARG A 124 -22.14 -25.38 -12.98
C ARG A 124 -22.15 -25.35 -11.45
N GLU A 125 -22.80 -26.31 -10.80
CA GLU A 125 -22.80 -26.41 -9.34
C GLU A 125 -21.41 -26.76 -8.79
N ALA A 126 -20.70 -27.69 -9.44
CA ALA A 126 -19.32 -28.03 -9.09
C ALA A 126 -18.37 -26.83 -9.27
N GLU A 127 -18.52 -26.08 -10.36
CA GLU A 127 -17.72 -24.87 -10.58
C GLU A 127 -18.09 -23.76 -9.57
N ALA A 128 -19.36 -23.56 -9.26
CA ALA A 128 -19.81 -22.64 -8.23
C ALA A 128 -19.26 -23.03 -6.84
N ALA A 129 -19.24 -24.33 -6.52
CA ALA A 129 -18.64 -24.85 -5.30
C ALA A 129 -17.11 -24.67 -5.28
N ARG A 130 -16.42 -24.86 -6.41
CA ARG A 130 -14.98 -24.60 -6.55
C ARG A 130 -14.65 -23.12 -6.38
N VAL A 131 -15.43 -22.23 -7.00
CA VAL A 131 -15.31 -20.77 -6.85
C VAL A 131 -15.62 -20.35 -5.41
N ALA A 132 -16.63 -20.94 -4.77
CA ALA A 132 -16.95 -20.70 -3.36
C ALA A 132 -15.87 -21.22 -2.40
N ALA A 133 -15.21 -22.34 -2.71
CA ALA A 133 -14.08 -22.87 -1.95
C ALA A 133 -12.83 -21.99 -2.15
N LEU A 134 -12.60 -21.49 -3.37
CA LEU A 134 -11.55 -20.52 -3.67
C LEU A 134 -11.80 -19.16 -3.00
N SER A 135 -13.05 -18.70 -2.93
CA SER A 135 -13.38 -17.46 -2.22
C SER A 135 -13.24 -17.64 -0.71
N LYS A 136 -13.76 -18.73 -0.13
CA LYS A 136 -13.58 -19.06 1.30
C LYS A 136 -12.11 -19.22 1.70
N SER A 137 -11.26 -19.79 0.85
CA SER A 137 -9.82 -19.93 1.12
C SER A 137 -9.01 -18.63 0.90
N ARG A 138 -9.48 -17.71 0.03
CA ARG A 138 -8.90 -16.35 -0.08
C ARG A 138 -9.32 -15.44 1.07
N LEU A 139 -10.57 -15.54 1.52
CA LEU A 139 -11.14 -14.71 2.60
C LEU A 139 -10.65 -15.09 4.00
N ARG A 140 -10.00 -16.25 4.17
CA ARG A 140 -9.38 -16.68 5.44
C ARG A 140 -7.89 -16.38 5.55
N ARG A 141 -7.26 -15.78 4.53
CA ARG A 141 -5.84 -15.46 4.59
C ARG A 141 -5.64 -14.17 5.37
N LEU A 142 -5.15 -14.33 6.60
CA LEU A 142 -4.65 -13.24 7.41
C LEU A 142 -3.44 -12.58 6.75
N PRO A 143 -3.20 -11.30 7.03
CA PRO A 143 -1.97 -10.64 6.63
C PRO A 143 -0.73 -11.46 7.06
N PRO A 144 0.31 -11.58 6.21
CA PRO A 144 1.48 -12.40 6.51
C PRO A 144 2.27 -11.97 7.75
N TRP A 145 2.16 -10.70 8.16
CA TRP A 145 2.76 -10.22 9.41
C TRP A 145 2.00 -10.67 10.68
N LEU A 146 0.79 -11.21 10.52
CA LEU A 146 0.02 -11.82 11.60
C LEU A 146 0.11 -13.34 11.62
N ALA A 147 0.67 -13.95 10.57
CA ALA A 147 0.86 -15.40 10.52
C ALA A 147 1.85 -15.81 11.62
N ALA A 148 1.32 -16.50 12.64
CA ALA A 148 2.10 -16.99 13.76
C ALA A 148 3.29 -17.84 13.30
N SER A 149 4.45 -17.66 13.94
CA SER A 149 5.36 -18.79 14.12
C SER A 149 4.57 -19.90 14.81
N GLN A 150 4.52 -21.10 14.21
CA GLN A 150 3.70 -22.24 14.60
C GLN A 150 3.34 -22.26 16.11
N GLY A 151 2.07 -22.02 16.44
CA GLY A 151 1.56 -22.16 17.83
C GLY A 151 0.74 -21.00 18.42
N SER A 152 0.65 -19.82 17.79
CA SER A 152 -0.21 -18.72 18.31
C SER A 152 -1.67 -18.82 17.85
N ASN A 153 -2.60 -18.54 18.76
CA ASN A 153 -4.03 -18.47 18.46
C ASN A 153 -4.35 -17.16 17.71
N ASN A 154 -4.30 -17.20 16.38
CA ASN A 154 -4.58 -16.07 15.50
C ASN A 154 -5.95 -15.41 15.79
N GLU A 155 -6.95 -16.16 16.25
CA GLU A 155 -8.27 -15.59 16.59
C GLU A 155 -8.22 -14.69 17.83
N ALA A 156 -7.41 -15.06 18.84
CA ALA A 156 -7.24 -14.25 20.04
C ALA A 156 -6.52 -12.94 19.72
N LEU A 157 -5.47 -13.01 18.89
CA LEU A 157 -4.74 -11.83 18.42
C LEU A 157 -5.64 -10.87 17.64
N LEU A 158 -6.46 -11.38 16.72
CA LEU A 158 -7.40 -10.56 15.96
C LEU A 158 -8.46 -9.93 16.86
N ARG A 159 -8.92 -10.64 17.90
CA ARG A 159 -9.86 -10.06 18.87
C ARG A 159 -9.23 -8.89 19.61
N ASP A 160 -7.97 -9.04 20.02
CA ASP A 160 -7.21 -8.01 20.74
C ASP A 160 -6.95 -6.77 19.87
N LEU A 161 -6.41 -6.96 18.66
CA LEU A 161 -6.17 -5.88 17.69
C LEU A 161 -7.44 -5.13 17.27
N ASN A 162 -8.62 -5.72 17.47
CA ASN A 162 -9.90 -5.12 17.12
C ASN A 162 -10.74 -4.73 18.34
N ALA A 163 -10.25 -4.94 19.56
CA ALA A 163 -10.98 -4.66 20.78
C ALA A 163 -11.20 -3.14 20.93
N PRO A 164 -12.44 -2.63 20.87
CA PRO A 164 -12.70 -1.19 20.96
C PRO A 164 -12.35 -0.58 22.32
N SER A 165 -12.13 -1.41 23.34
CA SER A 165 -11.67 -1.02 24.67
C SER A 165 -10.23 -0.52 24.70
N HIS A 166 -9.42 -0.88 23.70
CA HIS A 166 -8.03 -0.40 23.59
C HIS A 166 -7.96 0.83 22.69
N PRO A 167 -7.18 1.86 23.07
CA PRO A 167 -6.88 3.00 22.20
C PRO A 167 -6.41 2.54 20.81
N VAL A 168 -6.72 3.31 19.77
CA VAL A 168 -6.28 3.01 18.40
C VAL A 168 -4.76 2.96 18.31
N ALA A 169 -4.07 3.86 19.02
CA ALA A 169 -2.61 3.91 19.11
C ALA A 169 -2.00 2.56 19.58
N ASP A 170 -2.56 1.94 20.62
CA ASP A 170 -2.08 0.66 21.15
C ASP A 170 -2.22 -0.44 20.09
N ARG A 171 -3.41 -0.54 19.49
CA ARG A 171 -3.74 -1.59 18.52
C ARG A 171 -2.91 -1.47 17.25
N VAL A 172 -2.81 -0.27 16.67
CA VAL A 172 -2.02 -0.06 15.46
C VAL A 172 -0.53 -0.17 15.75
N GLY A 173 -0.05 0.33 16.90
CA GLY A 173 1.34 0.23 17.31
C GLY A 173 1.83 -1.21 17.44
N ALA A 174 1.06 -2.07 18.11
CA ALA A 174 1.36 -3.49 18.23
C ALA A 174 1.40 -4.19 16.86
N GLU A 175 0.51 -3.81 15.95
CA GLU A 175 0.49 -4.34 14.59
C GLU A 175 1.68 -3.85 13.74
N MET A 176 2.06 -2.56 13.86
CA MET A 176 3.23 -1.99 13.19
C MET A 176 4.51 -2.72 13.59
N THR A 177 4.68 -3.06 14.88
CA THR A 177 5.83 -3.85 15.36
C THR A 177 5.89 -5.22 14.69
N ARG A 178 4.74 -5.90 14.54
CA ARG A 178 4.64 -7.18 13.82
C ARG A 178 4.97 -7.04 12.34
N TYR A 179 4.45 -6.01 11.69
CA TYR A 179 4.77 -5.68 10.30
C TYR A 179 6.27 -5.44 10.10
N CYS A 180 6.92 -4.72 11.03
CA CYS A 180 8.36 -4.49 10.99
C CYS A 180 9.15 -5.80 11.16
N ALA A 181 8.77 -6.64 12.12
CA ALA A 181 9.42 -7.95 12.33
C ALA A 181 9.27 -8.86 11.10
N TYR A 182 8.09 -8.90 10.49
CA TYR A 182 7.84 -9.62 9.25
C TYR A 182 8.72 -9.09 8.11
N THR A 183 8.71 -7.78 7.88
CA THR A 183 9.49 -7.12 6.83
C THR A 183 10.97 -7.41 7.01
N GLN A 184 11.47 -7.34 8.24
CA GLN A 184 12.87 -7.63 8.57
C GLN A 184 13.25 -9.07 8.20
N ARG A 185 12.42 -10.07 8.53
CA ARG A 185 12.66 -11.47 8.13
C ARG A 185 12.73 -11.64 6.61
N VAL A 186 11.81 -11.01 5.86
CA VAL A 186 11.79 -11.08 4.40
C VAL A 186 13.02 -10.41 3.80
N VAL A 187 13.43 -9.26 4.35
CA VAL A 187 14.64 -8.54 3.95
C VAL A 187 15.89 -9.36 4.22
N ASP A 188 16.02 -9.96 5.41
CA ASP A 188 17.19 -10.75 5.79
C ASP A 188 17.34 -12.01 4.92
N ALA A 189 16.22 -12.66 4.57
CA ALA A 189 16.21 -13.78 3.63
C ALA A 189 16.69 -13.39 2.21
N ALA A 190 16.49 -12.13 1.81
CA ALA A 190 16.91 -11.64 0.50
C ALA A 190 18.31 -11.01 0.48
N ARG A 191 18.84 -10.59 1.65
CA ARG A 191 20.09 -9.85 1.82
C ARG A 191 21.28 -10.54 1.16
N ALA A 192 21.50 -11.83 1.45
CA ALA A 192 22.63 -12.59 0.89
C ALA A 192 22.68 -12.57 -0.64
N ARG A 193 21.50 -12.65 -1.29
CA ARG A 193 21.39 -12.61 -2.75
C ARG A 193 21.65 -11.21 -3.32
N ILE A 194 21.25 -10.16 -2.59
CA ILE A 194 21.52 -8.78 -2.98
C ILE A 194 23.01 -8.48 -2.85
N ASP A 195 23.64 -8.87 -1.74
CA ASP A 195 25.07 -8.68 -1.53
C ASP A 195 25.90 -9.41 -2.59
N ALA A 196 25.50 -10.64 -2.95
CA ALA A 196 26.13 -11.37 -4.06
C ALA A 196 25.95 -10.64 -5.41
N ALA A 197 24.75 -10.11 -5.69
CA ALA A 197 24.51 -9.35 -6.91
C ALA A 197 25.34 -8.05 -6.98
N ILE A 198 25.48 -7.34 -5.85
CA ILE A 198 26.34 -6.15 -5.76
C ILE A 198 27.80 -6.51 -6.03
N ALA A 199 28.28 -7.64 -5.49
CA ALA A 199 29.63 -8.14 -5.76
C ALA A 199 29.85 -8.43 -7.26
N HIS A 200 28.91 -9.11 -7.92
CA HIS A 200 28.99 -9.36 -9.36
C HIS A 200 28.90 -8.09 -10.21
N ILE A 201 28.11 -7.10 -9.79
CA ILE A 201 28.10 -5.77 -10.43
C ILE A 201 29.48 -5.12 -10.28
N ALA A 202 30.08 -5.17 -9.09
CA ALA A 202 31.42 -4.62 -8.85
C ALA A 202 32.50 -5.29 -9.70
N GLU A 203 32.49 -6.63 -9.81
CA GLU A 203 33.36 -7.38 -10.71
C GLU A 203 33.16 -6.97 -12.18
N GLY A 204 31.90 -6.82 -12.61
CA GLY A 204 31.54 -6.38 -13.95
C GLY A 204 32.02 -4.96 -14.26
N VAL A 205 31.92 -4.05 -13.28
CA VAL A 205 32.41 -2.67 -13.36
C VAL A 205 33.93 -2.64 -13.45
N GLN A 206 34.65 -3.34 -12.55
CA GLN A 206 36.11 -3.38 -12.52
C GLN A 206 36.72 -4.03 -13.77
N ALA A 207 36.02 -4.96 -14.40
CA ALA A 207 36.44 -5.55 -15.68
C ALA A 207 36.40 -4.56 -16.86
N ILE A 208 35.56 -3.52 -16.80
CA ILE A 208 35.46 -2.48 -17.82
C ILE A 208 36.33 -1.27 -17.43
N TRP A 209 36.27 -0.89 -16.16
CA TRP A 209 36.94 0.28 -15.57
C TRP A 209 37.65 -0.13 -14.27
N PRO A 210 38.94 -0.50 -14.32
CA PRO A 210 39.65 -1.06 -13.16
C PRO A 210 39.72 -0.15 -11.92
N GLU A 211 39.68 1.17 -12.11
CA GLU A 211 39.73 2.16 -11.03
C GLU A 211 38.36 2.51 -10.45
N ALA A 212 37.28 2.03 -11.08
CA ALA A 212 35.92 2.34 -10.68
C ALA A 212 35.48 1.50 -9.48
N THR A 213 34.60 2.08 -8.66
CA THR A 213 34.03 1.43 -7.48
C THR A 213 32.51 1.45 -7.51
N VAL A 214 31.90 0.58 -6.72
CA VAL A 214 30.45 0.42 -6.64
C VAL A 214 30.00 0.71 -5.22
N THR A 215 29.07 1.66 -5.06
CA THR A 215 28.55 2.08 -3.74
C THR A 215 27.04 1.98 -3.72
N CYS A 216 26.47 1.47 -2.63
CA CYS A 216 25.02 1.46 -2.43
C CYS A 216 24.54 2.76 -1.77
N PHE A 217 23.36 3.22 -2.16
CA PHE A 217 22.69 4.35 -1.51
C PHE A 217 21.20 4.06 -1.30
N GLY A 218 20.44 5.05 -0.83
CA GLY A 218 19.00 4.95 -0.71
C GLY A 218 18.54 3.97 0.38
N SER A 219 17.45 3.25 0.10
CA SER A 219 16.75 2.46 1.12
C SER A 219 17.56 1.27 1.64
N TYR A 220 18.39 0.66 0.79
CA TYR A 220 19.27 -0.43 1.17
C TYR A 220 20.37 0.03 2.14
N ALA A 221 21.06 1.11 1.78
CA ALA A 221 22.16 1.67 2.58
C ALA A 221 21.72 2.30 3.92
N THR A 222 20.43 2.65 4.05
CA THR A 222 19.83 3.25 5.26
C THR A 222 19.12 2.23 6.15
N GLY A 223 19.01 0.96 5.73
CA GLY A 223 18.28 -0.06 6.49
C GLY A 223 16.75 0.11 6.47
N LEU A 224 16.23 0.91 5.52
CA LEU A 224 14.82 1.20 5.28
C LEU A 224 14.27 0.49 4.03
N TRP A 225 14.96 -0.56 3.57
CA TRP A 225 14.61 -1.34 2.40
C TRP A 225 13.38 -2.21 2.69
N LEU A 226 12.39 -2.17 1.79
CA LEU A 226 11.21 -3.03 1.84
C LEU A 226 11.38 -4.18 0.84
N PRO A 227 10.70 -5.33 1.01
CA PRO A 227 10.74 -6.45 0.06
C PRO A 227 10.39 -6.08 -1.39
N SER A 228 9.68 -4.97 -1.55
CA SER A 228 9.18 -4.46 -2.80
C SER A 228 10.05 -3.32 -3.37
N SER A 229 11.03 -2.83 -2.60
CA SER A 229 11.93 -1.73 -2.97
C SER A 229 13.05 -2.20 -3.88
N ASP A 230 13.49 -1.27 -4.72
CA ASP A 230 14.67 -1.46 -5.57
C ASP A 230 15.94 -1.19 -4.74
N VAL A 231 17.05 -1.80 -5.15
CA VAL A 231 18.39 -1.56 -4.57
C VAL A 231 19.10 -0.53 -5.43
N ASP A 232 19.45 0.61 -4.86
CA ASP A 232 20.09 1.70 -5.58
C ASP A 232 21.62 1.61 -5.46
N VAL A 233 22.29 1.58 -6.60
CA VAL A 233 23.75 1.46 -6.71
C VAL A 233 24.29 2.56 -7.62
N VAL A 234 25.46 3.10 -7.26
CA VAL A 234 26.18 4.09 -8.07
C VAL A 234 27.59 3.59 -8.38
N VAL A 235 27.97 3.73 -9.64
CA VAL A 235 29.34 3.51 -10.12
C VAL A 235 30.11 4.81 -10.01
N MET A 236 31.18 4.79 -9.23
CA MET A 236 32.02 5.94 -8.89
C MET A 236 33.39 5.82 -9.54
N GLY A 237 34.07 6.95 -9.77
CA GLY A 237 35.44 6.95 -10.29
C GLY A 237 35.57 6.77 -11.80
N LEU A 238 34.48 6.95 -12.56
CA LEU A 238 34.54 7.05 -14.03
C LEU A 238 34.89 8.46 -14.52
N SER A 239 34.76 9.44 -13.62
CA SER A 239 35.07 10.82 -13.88
C SER A 239 36.57 11.08 -13.68
N ASN A 240 37.23 11.63 -14.71
CA ASN A 240 38.62 12.05 -14.61
C ASN A 240 38.72 13.34 -13.78
N ALA A 241 39.01 13.21 -12.49
CA ALA A 241 39.38 14.36 -11.65
C ALA A 241 40.69 15.05 -12.11
N THR A 242 41.43 14.41 -13.01
CA THR A 242 42.76 14.80 -13.50
C THR A 242 42.76 15.50 -14.86
N ASP A 243 41.64 15.52 -15.58
CA ASP A 243 41.58 16.08 -16.93
C ASP A 243 41.22 17.57 -16.88
N ARG A 244 42.24 18.42 -17.00
CA ARG A 244 42.09 19.90 -16.92
C ARG A 244 41.36 20.49 -18.12
N ASP A 245 41.25 19.75 -19.23
CA ASP A 245 40.69 20.24 -20.49
C ASP A 245 39.18 19.94 -20.64
N VAL A 246 38.59 19.20 -19.68
CA VAL A 246 37.16 18.92 -19.63
C VAL A 246 36.53 19.70 -18.45
N PRO A 247 35.70 20.73 -18.70
CA PRO A 247 35.10 21.54 -17.62
C PRO A 247 34.16 20.77 -16.68
N THR A 248 33.78 19.54 -17.05
CA THR A 248 32.85 18.72 -16.27
C THR A 248 33.62 17.68 -15.45
N ARG A 249 33.59 17.82 -14.12
CA ARG A 249 34.04 16.81 -13.15
C ARG A 249 33.29 15.47 -13.26
N PHE A 250 32.21 15.39 -14.02
CA PHE A 250 31.30 14.23 -14.11
C PHE A 250 31.03 13.84 -15.56
N VAL A 251 30.67 12.58 -15.78
CA VAL A 251 30.21 12.09 -17.09
C VAL A 251 28.87 12.77 -17.44
N PRO A 252 28.72 13.44 -18.60
CA PRO A 252 27.56 14.31 -18.88
C PRO A 252 26.18 13.64 -18.84
N ASP A 253 26.08 12.34 -19.19
CA ASP A 253 24.83 11.57 -19.12
C ASP A 253 24.98 10.16 -18.53
N GLY A 254 26.18 9.57 -18.57
CA GLY A 254 26.45 8.20 -18.09
C GLY A 254 25.77 7.10 -18.93
N VAL A 255 25.01 7.45 -19.98
CA VAL A 255 24.20 6.48 -20.74
C VAL A 255 25.07 5.50 -21.51
N ARG A 256 26.19 6.00 -22.06
CA ARG A 256 27.15 5.17 -22.79
C ARG A 256 27.76 4.12 -21.86
N GLU A 257 28.15 4.53 -20.66
CA GLU A 257 28.74 3.70 -19.63
C GLU A 257 27.72 2.66 -19.15
N LEU A 258 26.49 3.07 -18.86
CA LEU A 258 25.39 2.16 -18.51
C LEU A 258 25.13 1.10 -19.60
N GLU A 259 25.20 1.47 -20.88
CA GLU A 259 25.05 0.50 -21.97
C GLU A 259 26.25 -0.45 -22.09
N GLN A 260 27.47 0.02 -21.83
CA GLN A 260 28.65 -0.85 -21.76
C GLN A 260 28.52 -1.87 -20.63
N LEU A 261 28.15 -1.41 -19.43
CA LEU A 261 27.91 -2.29 -18.29
C LEU A 261 26.75 -3.26 -18.58
N ALA A 262 25.64 -2.78 -19.14
CA ALA A 262 24.51 -3.64 -19.50
C ALA A 262 24.90 -4.74 -20.49
N LYS A 263 25.75 -4.45 -21.49
CA LYS A 263 26.30 -5.46 -22.41
C LYS A 263 27.15 -6.52 -21.67
N ARG A 264 27.89 -6.13 -20.62
CA ARG A 264 28.68 -7.05 -19.80
C ARG A 264 27.83 -7.92 -18.85
N LEU A 265 26.71 -7.39 -18.37
CA LEU A 265 25.82 -8.08 -17.43
C LEU A 265 24.83 -9.04 -18.12
N ARG A 266 24.31 -8.69 -19.31
CA ARG A 266 23.29 -9.49 -20.04
C ARG A 266 23.65 -10.99 -20.24
N PRO A 267 24.91 -11.38 -20.52
CA PRO A 267 25.28 -12.79 -20.66
C PRO A 267 25.31 -13.61 -19.36
N GLN A 268 25.20 -12.96 -18.19
CA GLN A 268 25.35 -13.62 -16.88
C GLN A 268 24.04 -14.29 -16.43
N HIS A 269 23.59 -15.30 -17.19
CA HIS A 269 22.26 -15.91 -17.05
C HIS A 269 22.00 -16.60 -15.71
N THR A 270 23.03 -16.88 -14.89
CA THR A 270 22.87 -17.53 -13.58
C THR A 270 22.17 -16.62 -12.57
N TRP A 271 22.43 -15.31 -12.61
CA TRP A 271 21.90 -14.35 -11.64
C TRP A 271 21.21 -13.13 -12.29
N VAL A 272 21.38 -12.92 -13.59
CA VAL A 272 20.70 -11.86 -14.35
C VAL A 272 19.48 -12.43 -15.09
N GLN A 273 18.31 -11.84 -14.83
CA GLN A 273 17.10 -12.11 -15.61
C GLN A 273 16.97 -11.11 -16.78
N ARG A 274 17.14 -9.81 -16.51
CA ARG A 274 16.99 -8.74 -17.50
C ARG A 274 17.78 -7.50 -17.10
N VAL A 275 18.28 -6.74 -18.08
CA VAL A 275 18.91 -5.42 -17.88
C VAL A 275 18.44 -4.43 -18.94
N ASP A 276 17.77 -3.37 -18.50
CA ASP A 276 17.21 -2.31 -19.36
C ASP A 276 17.78 -0.94 -18.97
N VAL A 277 18.32 -0.18 -19.93
CA VAL A 277 18.85 1.16 -19.67
C VAL A 277 17.77 2.22 -19.91
N VAL A 278 17.43 2.98 -18.87
CA VAL A 278 16.49 4.10 -18.92
C VAL A 278 17.27 5.40 -19.14
N ARG A 279 17.10 5.97 -20.33
CA ARG A 279 17.94 7.07 -20.84
C ARG A 279 17.37 8.47 -20.57
N GLY A 280 16.05 8.63 -20.62
CA GLY A 280 15.38 9.93 -20.65
C GLY A 280 15.06 10.55 -19.28
N ALA A 281 15.58 9.99 -18.19
CA ALA A 281 15.35 10.50 -16.85
C ALA A 281 16.42 11.55 -16.45
N LYS A 282 16.10 12.40 -15.46
CA LYS A 282 17.04 13.39 -14.90
C LYS A 282 18.36 12.76 -14.39
N VAL A 283 18.28 11.49 -13.97
CA VAL A 283 19.42 10.61 -13.70
C VAL A 283 19.17 9.31 -14.49
N PRO A 284 19.93 9.04 -15.56
CA PRO A 284 19.85 7.76 -16.27
C PRO A 284 20.22 6.59 -15.36
N VAL A 285 19.51 5.47 -15.52
CA VAL A 285 19.73 4.25 -14.71
C VAL A 285 19.65 2.99 -15.55
N ALA A 286 20.47 1.99 -15.25
CA ALA A 286 20.30 0.62 -15.74
C ALA A 286 19.50 -0.19 -14.72
N LYS A 287 18.31 -0.63 -15.12
CA LYS A 287 17.39 -1.44 -14.32
C LYS A 287 17.70 -2.91 -14.51
N LEU A 288 18.35 -3.50 -13.52
CA LEU A 288 18.70 -4.90 -13.46
C LEU A 288 17.63 -5.68 -12.67
N VAL A 289 17.12 -6.75 -13.26
CA VAL A 289 16.25 -7.72 -12.59
C VAL A 289 17.06 -8.96 -12.28
N LEU A 290 17.13 -9.32 -11.00
CA LEU A 290 17.86 -10.49 -10.54
C LEU A 290 17.05 -11.76 -10.79
N ARG A 291 17.72 -12.77 -11.34
CA ARG A 291 17.16 -14.12 -11.44
C ARG A 291 17.06 -14.75 -10.05
N ARG A 292 16.06 -15.58 -9.86
CA ARG A 292 15.91 -16.42 -8.67
C ARG A 292 16.12 -17.87 -9.06
N GLU A 293 16.83 -18.62 -8.22
CA GLU A 293 16.92 -20.07 -8.35
C GLU A 293 15.53 -20.70 -8.27
N GLY A 294 15.21 -21.61 -9.20
CA GLY A 294 13.95 -22.35 -9.23
C GLY A 294 12.72 -21.60 -9.76
N GLN A 295 12.85 -20.37 -10.28
CA GLN A 295 11.74 -19.67 -10.94
C GLN A 295 11.48 -20.21 -12.35
N ASN A 296 10.29 -20.78 -12.56
CA ASN A 296 9.74 -20.99 -13.91
C ASN A 296 9.19 -19.67 -14.47
N GLU A 297 9.21 -19.51 -15.80
CA GLU A 297 8.55 -18.39 -16.47
C GLU A 297 7.05 -18.38 -16.13
N GLY A 298 6.61 -17.42 -15.30
CA GLY A 298 5.22 -17.29 -14.84
C GLY A 298 5.05 -17.14 -13.32
N ASP A 299 6.10 -17.30 -12.53
CA ASP A 299 6.00 -17.20 -11.07
C ASP A 299 5.91 -15.73 -10.61
N HIS A 300 4.74 -15.30 -10.13
CA HIS A 300 4.43 -13.93 -9.68
C HIS A 300 5.05 -13.56 -8.31
N ALA A 301 6.23 -14.09 -7.98
CA ALA A 301 6.96 -13.67 -6.79
C ALA A 301 7.62 -12.31 -7.01
N ALA A 302 7.80 -11.53 -5.94
CA ALA A 302 8.47 -10.23 -5.99
C ALA A 302 9.87 -10.38 -6.62
N LEU A 303 10.07 -9.73 -7.77
CA LEU A 303 11.36 -9.68 -8.46
C LEU A 303 12.29 -8.75 -7.67
N LEU A 304 13.51 -9.20 -7.39
CA LEU A 304 14.54 -8.29 -6.86
C LEU A 304 15.11 -7.46 -8.00
N ARG A 305 15.18 -6.15 -7.77
CA ARG A 305 15.62 -5.19 -8.78
C ARG A 305 16.74 -4.33 -8.22
N VAL A 306 17.70 -4.00 -9.08
CA VAL A 306 18.82 -3.12 -8.78
C VAL A 306 18.84 -2.01 -9.82
N ASP A 307 18.77 -0.76 -9.39
CA ASP A 307 18.92 0.41 -10.24
C ASP A 307 20.37 0.90 -10.15
N ILE A 308 21.09 0.82 -11.27
CA ILE A 308 22.51 1.19 -11.36
C ILE A 308 22.63 2.55 -12.03
N SER A 309 23.28 3.50 -11.37
CA SER A 309 23.53 4.86 -11.87
C SER A 309 25.03 5.11 -12.00
N ILE A 310 25.41 6.14 -12.78
CA ILE A 310 26.79 6.62 -12.86
C ILE A 310 26.90 7.90 -12.03
N GLU A 311 28.04 8.06 -11.36
CA GLU A 311 28.36 9.23 -10.55
C GLU A 311 28.13 10.54 -11.31
N ASN A 312 27.28 11.39 -10.70
CA ASN A 312 27.05 12.76 -11.09
C ASN A 312 26.72 13.60 -9.84
N VAL A 313 26.50 14.91 -10.03
CA VAL A 313 26.14 15.82 -8.92
C VAL A 313 24.92 15.34 -8.13
N GLN A 314 23.90 14.79 -8.79
CA GLN A 314 22.68 14.35 -8.12
C GLN A 314 22.87 13.06 -7.33
N THR A 315 23.67 12.11 -7.83
CA THR A 315 23.99 10.89 -7.08
C THR A 315 24.84 11.21 -5.86
N THR A 316 25.79 12.16 -5.94
CA THR A 316 26.55 12.63 -4.77
C THR A 316 25.62 13.19 -3.69
N ARG A 317 24.64 14.02 -4.08
CA ARG A 317 23.60 14.52 -3.14
C ARG A 317 22.73 13.40 -2.57
N GLY A 318 22.40 12.38 -3.38
CA GLY A 318 21.70 11.19 -2.91
C GLY A 318 22.47 10.40 -1.85
N ILE A 319 23.81 10.33 -1.96
CA ILE A 319 24.68 9.71 -0.95
C ILE A 319 24.71 10.55 0.33
N GLU A 320 24.84 11.88 0.23
CA GLU A 320 24.79 12.79 1.39
C GLU A 320 23.45 12.65 2.13
N ALA A 321 22.32 12.69 1.40
CA ALA A 321 21.00 12.46 1.96
C ALA A 321 20.85 11.08 2.61
N SER A 322 21.42 10.03 2.01
CA SER A 322 21.42 8.67 2.59
C SER A 322 22.22 8.60 3.89
N THR A 323 23.33 9.34 3.97
CA THR A 323 24.14 9.43 5.20
C THR A 323 23.34 10.12 6.31
N LEU A 324 22.72 11.26 6.01
CA LEU A 324 21.88 11.98 6.97
C LEU A 324 20.68 11.14 7.44
N VAL A 325 19.99 10.44 6.53
CA VAL A 325 18.88 9.55 6.89
C VAL A 325 19.35 8.41 7.80
N ARG A 326 20.56 7.88 7.59
CA ARG A 326 21.13 6.86 8.47
C ARG A 326 21.38 7.39 9.88
N GLU A 327 21.83 8.63 10.01
CA GLU A 327 22.00 9.32 11.30
C GLU A 327 20.66 9.47 12.01
N TYR A 328 19.63 9.98 11.33
CA TYR A 328 18.28 10.08 11.89
C TYR A 328 17.71 8.73 12.33
N VAL A 329 17.85 7.68 11.52
CA VAL A 329 17.37 6.32 11.87
C VAL A 329 18.09 5.76 13.10
N ARG A 330 19.37 6.11 13.29
CA ARG A 330 20.16 5.71 14.46
C ARG A 330 19.71 6.46 15.72
N GLU A 331 19.41 7.76 15.59
CA GLU A 331 19.09 8.65 16.71
C GLU A 331 17.62 8.60 17.13
N LEU A 332 16.73 8.23 16.21
CA LEU A 332 15.28 8.20 16.42
C LEU A 332 14.75 6.76 16.25
N PRO A 333 14.68 5.94 17.32
CA PRO A 333 14.33 4.52 17.23
C PRO A 333 12.97 4.23 16.56
N ARG A 334 11.99 5.12 16.74
CA ARG A 334 10.63 4.99 16.18
C ARG A 334 10.53 5.43 14.71
N LEU A 335 11.57 6.07 14.16
CA LEU A 335 11.59 6.55 12.79
C LEU A 335 11.52 5.40 11.78
N LYS A 336 12.34 4.36 11.95
CA LYS A 336 12.35 3.21 11.03
C LYS A 336 10.96 2.55 10.95
N PRO A 337 10.33 2.12 12.06
CA PRO A 337 9.00 1.53 12.00
C PRO A 337 7.94 2.42 11.33
N LEU A 338 7.93 3.71 11.65
CA LEU A 338 7.03 4.69 11.01
C LEU A 338 7.26 4.75 9.49
N LEU A 339 8.51 4.89 9.05
CA LEU A 339 8.85 5.00 7.62
C LEU A 339 8.51 3.73 6.83
N LEU A 340 8.68 2.53 7.41
CA LEU A 340 8.31 1.29 6.72
C LEU A 340 6.80 1.25 6.39
N VAL A 341 5.96 1.73 7.31
CA VAL A 341 4.50 1.80 7.12
C VAL A 341 4.13 2.90 6.16
N LEU A 342 4.61 4.13 6.38
CA LEU A 342 4.27 5.28 5.52
C LEU A 342 4.71 5.06 4.07
N ARG A 343 5.88 4.47 3.84
CA ARG A 343 6.37 4.19 2.49
C ARG A 343 5.55 3.12 1.79
N GLN A 344 5.16 2.06 2.51
CA GLN A 344 4.28 1.03 1.95
C GLN A 344 2.89 1.60 1.67
N PHE A 345 2.31 2.37 2.59
CA PHE A 345 1.03 3.06 2.42
C PHE A 345 1.04 3.95 1.16
N LEU A 346 2.02 4.85 1.04
CA LEU A 346 2.12 5.74 -0.12
C LEU A 346 2.32 4.97 -1.43
N ARG A 347 3.03 3.83 -1.38
CA ARG A 347 3.19 2.96 -2.55
C ARG A 347 1.85 2.36 -2.99
N GLU A 348 1.02 1.91 -2.07
CA GLU A 348 -0.29 1.34 -2.38
C GLU A 348 -1.25 2.38 -2.96
N LYS A 349 -1.07 3.66 -2.62
CA LYS A 349 -1.79 4.78 -3.23
C LYS A 349 -1.16 5.28 -4.54
N ALA A 350 -0.05 4.69 -4.99
CA ALA A 350 0.76 5.16 -6.12
C ALA A 350 1.21 6.63 -5.95
N LEU A 351 1.60 7.00 -4.72
CA LEU A 351 2.05 8.33 -4.30
C LEU A 351 3.49 8.33 -3.75
N ASN A 352 4.25 7.25 -3.95
CA ASN A 352 5.64 7.10 -3.48
C ASN A 352 6.71 7.54 -4.50
N SER A 353 6.33 8.33 -5.51
CA SER A 353 7.23 8.76 -6.59
C SER A 353 7.04 10.24 -6.90
N ALA A 354 8.13 11.00 -6.77
CA ALA A 354 8.19 12.41 -7.17
C ALA A 354 7.99 12.61 -8.68
N PHE A 355 8.31 11.60 -9.50
CA PHE A 355 8.09 11.69 -10.95
C PHE A 355 6.59 11.77 -11.31
N THR A 356 5.73 11.10 -10.53
CA THR A 356 4.28 11.12 -10.71
C THR A 356 3.60 12.13 -9.79
N GLY A 357 4.36 13.03 -9.16
CA GLY A 357 3.85 14.09 -8.28
C GLY A 357 3.63 13.69 -6.83
N GLY A 358 3.94 12.45 -6.45
CA GLY A 358 3.84 11.97 -5.07
C GLY A 358 5.02 12.40 -4.20
N LEU A 359 5.09 11.90 -2.97
CA LEU A 359 6.20 12.14 -2.07
C LEU A 359 7.39 11.24 -2.42
N SER A 360 8.58 11.82 -2.53
CA SER A 360 9.82 11.06 -2.57
C SER A 360 10.06 10.38 -1.21
N SER A 361 10.81 9.27 -1.20
CA SER A 361 11.16 8.62 0.08
C SER A 361 11.92 9.56 1.02
N TYR A 362 12.73 10.48 0.47
CA TYR A 362 13.44 11.47 1.26
C TYR A 362 12.51 12.53 1.87
N ALA A 363 11.54 13.06 1.10
CA ALA A 363 10.57 14.02 1.60
C ALA A 363 9.72 13.43 2.74
N VAL A 364 9.26 12.18 2.62
CA VAL A 364 8.53 11.49 3.71
C VAL A 364 9.41 11.38 4.97
N THR A 365 10.70 11.06 4.81
CA THR A 365 11.64 11.00 5.93
C THR A 365 11.78 12.36 6.60
N LEU A 366 11.95 13.45 5.84
CA LEU A 366 12.08 14.79 6.42
C LEU A 366 10.81 15.23 7.17
N LEU A 367 9.62 14.93 6.64
CA LEU A 367 8.36 15.17 7.36
C LEU A 367 8.30 14.41 8.68
N ALA A 368 8.66 13.12 8.68
CA ALA A 368 8.65 12.30 9.87
C ALA A 368 9.65 12.81 10.92
N VAL A 369 10.88 13.13 10.51
CA VAL A 369 11.91 13.67 11.39
C VAL A 369 11.48 15.02 11.96
N PHE A 370 10.95 15.92 11.12
CA PHE A 370 10.47 17.22 11.57
C PHE A 370 9.40 17.09 12.66
N LEU A 371 8.40 16.24 12.46
CA LEU A 371 7.34 15.98 13.44
C LEU A 371 7.92 15.46 14.76
N MET A 372 8.81 14.48 14.71
CA MET A 372 9.44 13.89 15.90
C MET A 372 10.29 14.91 16.67
N GLU A 373 11.06 15.73 15.98
CA GLU A 373 11.89 16.78 16.57
C GLU A 373 11.04 17.91 17.15
N MET A 374 9.96 18.31 16.47
CA MET A 374 9.00 19.27 16.97
C MET A 374 8.35 18.78 18.27
N GLN A 375 7.93 17.51 18.32
CA GLN A 375 7.38 16.89 19.53
C GLN A 375 8.41 16.84 20.67
N ARG A 376 9.66 16.50 20.36
CA ARG A 376 10.77 16.48 21.33
C ARG A 376 11.03 17.85 21.97
N GLN A 377 10.92 18.94 21.19
CA GLN A 377 11.08 20.30 21.71
C GLN A 377 9.88 20.77 22.54
N GLN A 378 8.68 20.28 22.25
CA GLN A 378 7.45 20.61 22.98
C GLN A 378 7.29 19.80 24.29
N GLN A 379 8.01 18.69 24.43
CA GLN A 379 8.05 17.87 25.64
C GLN A 379 9.41 18.02 26.36
N PRO A 380 9.68 19.17 27.01
CA PRO A 380 10.86 19.29 27.85
C PRO A 380 10.72 18.39 29.10
N GLU A 381 11.55 17.35 29.18
CA GLU A 381 11.98 16.67 30.41
C GLU A 381 10.98 15.81 31.23
N ASP A 382 10.22 14.92 30.60
CA ASP A 382 9.64 13.75 31.32
C ASP A 382 10.24 12.40 30.88
N ASP A 383 10.83 12.31 29.68
CA ASP A 383 11.36 11.04 29.15
C ASP A 383 12.79 10.69 29.67
N GLU A 384 13.53 11.64 30.27
CA GLU A 384 14.93 11.41 30.72
C GLU A 384 15.05 10.82 32.14
N LYS A 385 13.97 10.82 32.95
CA LYS A 385 13.94 10.13 34.25
C LYS A 385 13.52 8.65 34.18
N ASP A 386 12.97 8.22 33.05
CA ASP A 386 12.37 6.88 32.90
C ASP A 386 13.28 5.86 32.19
N GLY A 387 14.40 6.32 31.58
CA GLY A 387 15.35 5.45 30.87
C GLY A 387 16.63 5.12 31.65
N ALA A 388 16.95 5.89 32.68
CA ALA A 388 18.09 5.63 33.56
C ALA A 388 17.68 4.70 34.71
N ALA A 389 17.39 3.44 34.36
CA ALA A 389 17.64 2.35 35.30
C ALA A 389 19.16 2.29 35.55
N SER A 390 19.64 3.15 36.44
CA SER A 390 20.94 3.02 37.13
C SER A 390 20.88 1.91 38.20
N GLY A 391 19.97 0.94 38.03
CA GLY A 391 19.92 -0.30 38.80
C GLY A 391 20.58 -1.40 37.97
N SER A 392 21.48 -2.15 38.59
CA SER A 392 22.12 -3.38 38.12
C SER A 392 21.39 -4.10 36.98
N LYS A 393 22.14 -4.43 35.92
CA LYS A 393 21.67 -5.11 34.68
C LYS A 393 21.03 -6.49 34.86
N ASP A 394 20.98 -7.02 36.08
CA ASP A 394 20.43 -8.34 36.39
C ASP A 394 19.19 -8.17 37.29
N GLU A 395 18.08 -8.80 36.88
CA GLU A 395 16.72 -8.77 37.47
C GLU A 395 15.76 -7.63 37.10
N MET A 396 15.59 -7.33 35.81
CA MET A 396 14.30 -6.81 35.34
C MET A 396 13.32 -7.98 35.12
N ASN A 397 12.25 -8.07 35.91
CA ASN A 397 11.20 -9.08 35.76
C ASN A 397 10.52 -8.97 34.37
N LEU A 398 10.09 -10.11 33.82
CA LEU A 398 9.43 -10.26 32.53
C LEU A 398 8.27 -9.26 32.34
N LYS A 399 7.49 -9.04 33.41
CA LYS A 399 6.34 -8.13 33.39
C LYS A 399 6.72 -6.66 33.16
N THR A 400 7.87 -6.22 33.67
CA THR A 400 8.37 -4.85 33.45
C THR A 400 8.77 -4.65 32.00
N ARG A 401 9.35 -5.68 31.37
CA ARG A 401 9.74 -5.65 29.95
C ARG A 401 8.53 -5.63 29.02
N GLU A 402 7.49 -6.40 29.35
CA GLU A 402 6.22 -6.40 28.60
C GLU A 402 5.55 -5.03 28.64
N LEU A 403 5.43 -4.42 29.82
CA LEU A 403 4.85 -3.07 29.96
C LEU A 403 5.66 -1.99 29.22
N ALA A 404 6.99 -2.10 29.23
CA ALA A 404 7.85 -1.20 28.46
C ALA A 404 7.65 -1.36 26.95
N ALA A 405 7.54 -2.61 26.46
CA ALA A 405 7.26 -2.89 25.07
C ALA A 405 5.89 -2.34 24.63
N GLU A 406 4.84 -2.55 25.43
CA GLU A 406 3.50 -1.99 25.19
C GLU A 406 3.50 -0.46 25.18
N ARG A 407 4.31 0.18 26.05
CA ARG A 407 4.49 1.65 26.04
C ARG A 407 5.14 2.12 24.74
N GLU A 408 6.15 1.42 24.26
CA GLU A 408 6.80 1.74 22.98
C GLU A 408 5.88 1.51 21.78
N GLU A 409 5.09 0.44 21.79
CA GLU A 409 4.07 0.18 20.77
C GLU A 409 3.04 1.31 20.75
N ARG A 410 2.52 1.73 21.91
CA ARG A 410 1.61 2.88 22.03
C ARG A 410 2.22 4.16 21.48
N LYS A 411 3.45 4.50 21.88
CA LYS A 411 4.16 5.70 21.38
C LYS A 411 4.35 5.63 19.87
N LEU A 412 4.63 4.46 19.31
CA LEU A 412 4.76 4.26 17.86
C LEU A 412 3.41 4.45 17.13
N GLY A 413 2.34 3.86 17.65
CA GLY A 413 1.02 4.01 17.05
C GLY A 413 0.49 5.44 17.14
N GLN A 414 0.76 6.12 18.26
CA GLN A 414 0.45 7.55 18.41
C GLN A 414 1.22 8.39 17.38
N LEU A 415 2.51 8.14 17.21
CA LEU A 415 3.33 8.85 16.22
C LEU A 415 2.80 8.70 14.78
N LEU A 416 2.27 7.53 14.41
CA LEU A 416 1.61 7.34 13.12
C LEU A 416 0.33 8.19 13.02
N LEU A 417 -0.51 8.20 14.06
CA LEU A 417 -1.73 9.01 14.09
C LEU A 417 -1.40 10.51 14.01
N ASP A 418 -0.44 10.98 14.80
CA ASP A 418 0.02 12.37 14.80
C ASP A 418 0.54 12.78 13.42
N PHE A 419 1.28 11.90 12.73
CA PHE A 419 1.76 12.17 11.37
C PHE A 419 0.61 12.33 10.38
N LEU A 420 -0.36 11.41 10.41
CA LEU A 420 -1.51 11.43 9.51
C LEU A 420 -2.44 12.62 9.81
N GLU A 421 -2.64 12.95 11.09
CA GLU A 421 -3.42 14.09 11.53
C GLU A 421 -2.76 15.41 11.13
N TYR A 422 -1.51 15.61 11.53
CA TYR A 422 -0.83 16.87 11.31
C TYR A 422 -0.71 17.19 9.82
N TYR A 423 -0.24 16.25 9.01
CA TYR A 423 -0.07 16.47 7.56
C TYR A 423 -1.34 16.21 6.73
N GLY A 424 -2.34 15.51 7.27
CA GLY A 424 -3.62 15.31 6.59
C GLY A 424 -4.65 16.40 6.86
N LEU A 425 -4.63 17.00 8.06
CA LEU A 425 -5.72 17.85 8.57
C LEU A 425 -5.25 19.24 9.04
N SER A 426 -4.10 19.34 9.70
CA SER A 426 -3.73 20.55 10.45
C SER A 426 -2.68 21.45 9.79
N PHE A 427 -1.81 20.89 8.94
CA PHE A 427 -0.70 21.64 8.35
C PHE A 427 -1.16 22.60 7.25
N ASP A 428 -0.80 23.89 7.37
CA ASP A 428 -1.14 24.90 6.36
C ASP A 428 -0.13 24.92 5.21
N TYR A 429 -0.42 24.14 4.18
CA TYR A 429 0.34 24.08 2.93
C TYR A 429 0.33 25.37 2.09
N SER A 430 -0.52 26.35 2.42
CA SER A 430 -0.65 27.58 1.65
C SER A 430 0.35 28.65 2.11
N THR A 431 0.69 28.65 3.40
CA THR A 431 1.49 29.71 4.00
C THR A 431 2.69 29.23 4.78
N THR A 432 2.85 27.91 5.01
CA THR A 432 3.89 27.38 5.89
C THR A 432 4.92 26.53 5.15
N GLY A 433 6.20 26.82 5.38
CA GLY A 433 7.35 25.99 5.01
C GLY A 433 7.98 25.33 6.23
N LEU A 434 8.73 24.26 5.99
CA LEU A 434 9.45 23.50 7.01
C LEU A 434 10.96 23.65 6.82
N SER A 435 11.70 23.84 7.90
CA SER A 435 13.16 23.78 7.88
C SER A 435 13.68 22.78 8.90
N LEU A 436 14.55 21.87 8.43
CA LEU A 436 15.33 20.95 9.26
C LEU A 436 16.78 21.40 9.44
N LYS A 437 17.14 22.60 8.94
CA LYS A 437 18.48 23.15 9.11
C LYS A 437 18.72 23.48 10.59
N PRO A 438 19.81 23.03 11.22
CA PRO A 438 20.05 23.27 12.66
C PRO A 438 19.96 24.75 13.06
N GLU A 439 20.43 25.66 12.21
CA GLU A 439 20.42 27.10 12.43
C GLU A 439 19.03 27.75 12.32
N ALA A 440 18.05 27.06 11.75
CA ALA A 440 16.73 27.60 11.45
C ALA A 440 15.65 26.50 11.55
N PHE A 441 15.78 25.58 12.50
CA PHE A 441 14.82 24.49 12.65
C PHE A 441 13.45 25.06 13.03
N GLY A 442 12.40 24.64 12.33
CA GLY A 442 11.03 25.00 12.65
C GLY A 442 10.14 25.27 11.44
N VAL A 443 8.92 25.71 11.73
CA VAL A 443 7.97 26.22 10.73
C VAL A 443 8.28 27.68 10.43
N TYR A 444 8.15 28.08 9.17
CA TYR A 444 8.35 29.47 8.75
C TYR A 444 7.30 29.91 7.72
N PRO A 445 6.95 31.20 7.66
CA PRO A 445 6.01 31.71 6.66
C PRO A 445 6.62 31.69 5.26
N LEU A 446 5.89 31.16 4.29
CA LEU A 446 6.29 31.16 2.88
C LEU A 446 6.32 32.58 2.32
N ALA A 447 7.26 32.81 1.41
CA ALA A 447 7.34 34.06 0.68
C ALA A 447 6.07 34.26 -0.18
N ALA A 448 5.58 35.50 -0.27
CA ALA A 448 4.30 35.81 -0.92
C ALA A 448 4.18 35.32 -2.37
N HIS A 449 5.30 35.22 -3.10
CA HIS A 449 5.34 34.73 -4.48
C HIS A 449 5.14 33.21 -4.62
N LEU A 450 5.27 32.46 -3.52
CA LEU A 450 4.98 31.02 -3.46
C LEU A 450 3.51 30.75 -3.14
N SER A 451 2.86 31.69 -2.45
CA SER A 451 1.45 31.60 -2.07
C SER A 451 0.52 32.33 -3.02
N SER A 452 1.02 33.33 -3.77
CA SER A 452 0.21 34.17 -4.65
C SER A 452 0.99 34.69 -5.86
N ALA A 453 0.31 34.83 -6.99
CA ALA A 453 0.82 35.46 -8.21
C ALA A 453 -0.22 36.46 -8.74
N ASN A 454 0.17 37.71 -8.97
CA ASN A 454 -0.71 38.79 -9.42
C ASN A 454 -1.96 38.98 -8.53
N GLY A 455 -1.83 38.76 -7.21
CA GLY A 455 -2.94 38.86 -6.26
C GLY A 455 -3.90 37.66 -6.25
N LEU A 456 -3.66 36.63 -7.08
CA LEU A 456 -4.41 35.38 -7.06
C LEU A 456 -3.68 34.31 -6.24
N PRO A 457 -4.37 33.52 -5.40
CA PRO A 457 -3.75 32.44 -4.64
C PRO A 457 -3.26 31.33 -5.59
N LEU A 458 -2.03 30.87 -5.34
CA LEU A 458 -1.45 29.72 -6.03
C LEU A 458 -1.94 28.43 -5.37
N MET A 459 -1.82 27.32 -6.10
CA MET A 459 -2.04 26.00 -5.51
C MET A 459 -1.04 25.78 -4.36
N PRO A 460 -1.49 25.23 -3.21
CA PRO A 460 -0.62 24.92 -2.09
C PRO A 460 0.56 24.04 -2.52
N GLN A 461 1.73 24.29 -1.93
CA GLN A 461 2.95 23.55 -2.21
C GLN A 461 3.58 23.09 -0.90
N LEU A 462 4.10 21.86 -0.90
CA LEU A 462 4.91 21.40 0.20
C LEU A 462 6.33 21.94 0.03
N VAL A 463 6.77 22.76 0.97
CA VAL A 463 8.10 23.36 0.99
C VAL A 463 8.87 22.85 2.20
N ILE A 464 9.96 22.14 1.92
CA ILE A 464 10.87 21.62 2.95
C ILE A 464 12.29 22.05 2.57
N ASP A 465 12.91 22.88 3.39
CA ASP A 465 14.31 23.26 3.22
C ASP A 465 15.20 22.04 3.43
N ASP A 466 15.90 21.66 2.37
CA ASP A 466 16.75 20.46 2.38
C ASP A 466 17.99 20.67 3.27
N PRO A 467 18.16 19.90 4.36
CA PRO A 467 19.31 20.03 5.27
C PRO A 467 20.64 19.63 4.61
N VAL A 468 20.63 18.88 3.50
CA VAL A 468 21.84 18.55 2.73
C VAL A 468 22.38 19.79 1.99
N TYR A 469 21.51 20.75 1.67
CA TYR A 469 21.88 21.96 0.94
C TYR A 469 22.22 23.10 1.91
N ARG A 470 23.51 23.18 2.26
CA ARG A 470 24.05 24.22 3.16
C ARG A 470 23.88 25.64 2.63
N ASN A 471 24.01 25.82 1.31
CA ASN A 471 23.93 27.14 0.67
C ASN A 471 22.67 27.24 -0.18
N GLY A 472 21.85 28.25 0.07
CA GLY A 472 20.61 28.53 -0.68
C GLY A 472 19.38 27.78 -0.16
N GLN A 473 18.24 28.03 -0.82
CA GLN A 473 16.96 27.37 -0.58
C GLN A 473 16.75 26.29 -1.64
N HIS A 474 16.76 25.03 -1.22
CA HIS A 474 16.41 23.89 -2.06
C HIS A 474 15.22 23.18 -1.44
N ASN A 475 14.10 23.14 -2.17
CA ASN A 475 12.89 22.46 -1.70
C ASN A 475 12.99 20.95 -1.97
N ALA A 476 13.20 20.16 -0.91
CA ALA A 476 13.28 18.69 -0.98
C ALA A 476 11.96 18.04 -1.45
N ALA A 477 10.84 18.75 -1.35
CA ALA A 477 9.52 18.31 -1.76
C ALA A 477 9.05 18.91 -3.09
N ALA A 478 9.92 19.57 -3.87
CA ALA A 478 9.55 20.21 -5.14
C ALA A 478 8.89 19.25 -6.17
N GLY A 479 9.15 17.94 -6.08
CA GLY A 479 8.52 16.93 -6.91
C GLY A 479 7.09 16.53 -6.50
N ALA A 480 6.57 17.03 -5.37
CA ALA A 480 5.27 16.65 -4.82
C ALA A 480 4.11 17.46 -5.44
N PHE A 481 4.07 17.61 -6.78
CA PHE A 481 3.07 18.44 -7.46
C PHE A 481 1.64 17.86 -7.43
N ALA A 482 1.46 16.61 -7.03
CA ALA A 482 0.15 16.00 -6.78
C ALA A 482 -0.25 16.09 -5.30
N LEU A 483 0.15 17.18 -4.62
CA LEU A 483 -0.01 17.37 -3.17
C LEU A 483 -1.44 17.13 -2.68
N ALA A 484 -2.45 17.60 -3.40
CA ALA A 484 -3.86 17.38 -3.02
C ALA A 484 -4.21 15.89 -2.86
N ARG A 485 -3.64 15.01 -3.71
CA ARG A 485 -3.83 13.55 -3.59
C ARG A 485 -3.08 12.97 -2.39
N VAL A 486 -1.92 13.54 -2.06
CA VAL A 486 -1.13 13.16 -0.88
C VAL A 486 -1.90 13.52 0.39
N VAL A 487 -2.32 14.78 0.52
CA VAL A 487 -3.07 15.27 1.69
C VAL A 487 -4.36 14.47 1.88
N ALA A 488 -5.16 14.31 0.83
CA ALA A 488 -6.38 13.50 0.89
C ALA A 488 -6.10 12.04 1.28
N ALA A 489 -4.97 11.46 0.85
CA ALA A 489 -4.61 10.10 1.26
C ALA A 489 -4.29 10.04 2.76
N LEU A 490 -3.53 11.00 3.29
CA LEU A 490 -3.17 11.08 4.71
C LEU A 490 -4.41 11.32 5.59
N GLU A 491 -5.28 12.24 5.19
CA GLU A 491 -6.57 12.51 5.84
C GLU A 491 -7.45 11.26 5.90
N ASN A 492 -7.67 10.60 4.75
CA ASN A 492 -8.48 9.39 4.69
C ASN A 492 -7.87 8.26 5.54
N ALA A 493 -6.55 8.14 5.58
CA ALA A 493 -5.84 7.18 6.40
C ALA A 493 -6.06 7.44 7.91
N TYR A 494 -5.99 8.70 8.34
CA TYR A 494 -6.28 9.08 9.72
C TYR A 494 -7.69 8.64 10.13
N TYR A 495 -8.71 9.03 9.37
CA TYR A 495 -10.09 8.66 9.68
C TYR A 495 -10.34 7.15 9.61
N ALA A 496 -9.75 6.45 8.65
CA ALA A 496 -9.88 5.00 8.53
C ALA A 496 -9.29 4.25 9.73
N LEU A 497 -8.21 4.75 10.34
CA LEU A 497 -7.65 4.20 11.58
C LEU A 497 -8.52 4.55 12.79
N CYS A 498 -8.88 5.83 12.96
CA CYS A 498 -9.65 6.31 14.10
C CYS A 498 -11.03 5.64 14.20
N PHE A 499 -11.66 5.38 13.05
CA PHE A 499 -12.97 4.73 12.96
C PHE A 499 -12.89 3.30 12.42
N HIS A 500 -11.76 2.62 12.63
CA HIS A 500 -11.55 1.26 12.13
C HIS A 500 -12.69 0.32 12.53
N ARG A 501 -13.29 -0.30 11.51
CA ARG A 501 -14.21 -1.44 11.66
C ARG A 501 -13.64 -2.64 10.92
N PRO A 502 -13.50 -3.80 11.58
CA PRO A 502 -12.97 -4.99 10.93
C PRO A 502 -13.88 -5.42 9.78
N THR A 503 -13.30 -5.63 8.61
CA THR A 503 -13.98 -6.24 7.46
C THR A 503 -13.16 -7.40 6.91
N GLN A 504 -13.73 -8.18 6.00
CA GLN A 504 -12.97 -9.21 5.29
C GLN A 504 -11.83 -8.65 4.42
N PHE A 505 -11.87 -7.35 4.09
CA PHE A 505 -10.86 -6.66 3.28
C PHE A 505 -9.96 -5.74 4.09
N THR A 506 -10.26 -5.54 5.38
CA THR A 506 -9.46 -4.78 6.34
C THR A 506 -9.68 -5.39 7.74
N PRO A 507 -9.10 -6.57 8.03
CA PRO A 507 -9.40 -7.32 9.25
C PRO A 507 -8.77 -6.75 10.51
N THR A 508 -7.83 -5.80 10.37
CA THR A 508 -7.11 -5.15 11.47
C THR A 508 -6.89 -3.66 11.16
N PRO A 509 -6.56 -2.82 12.16
CA PRO A 509 -6.31 -1.39 11.95
C PRO A 509 -5.27 -1.09 10.86
N LEU A 510 -4.09 -1.72 10.88
CA LEU A 510 -3.04 -1.44 9.90
C LEU A 510 -3.45 -1.85 8.48
N CYS A 511 -4.35 -2.83 8.33
CA CYS A 511 -4.91 -3.20 7.02
C CYS A 511 -5.72 -2.09 6.36
N GLN A 512 -6.14 -1.05 7.10
CA GLN A 512 -6.73 0.15 6.50
C GLN A 512 -5.72 0.93 5.66
N LEU A 513 -4.42 0.78 5.97
CA LEU A 513 -3.33 1.41 5.26
C LEU A 513 -2.63 0.46 4.30
N LEU A 514 -2.44 -0.80 4.71
CA LEU A 514 -1.60 -1.78 4.03
C LEU A 514 -2.41 -2.98 3.50
N HIS A 515 -2.37 -3.18 2.20
CA HIS A 515 -3.00 -4.28 1.49
C HIS A 515 -2.07 -5.50 1.47
N TRP A 516 -2.62 -6.70 1.65
CA TRP A 516 -1.81 -7.92 1.76
C TRP A 516 -1.91 -8.88 0.57
N SER A 517 -2.74 -8.59 -0.44
CA SER A 517 -2.76 -9.40 -1.66
C SER A 517 -1.45 -9.21 -2.44
N GLY A 518 -0.60 -10.24 -2.47
CA GLY A 518 0.68 -10.22 -3.21
C GLY A 518 1.91 -10.50 -2.35
N HIS A 519 1.78 -10.47 -1.03
CA HIS A 519 2.78 -11.03 -0.12
C HIS A 519 2.66 -12.57 -0.11
N GLN A 520 3.16 -13.22 -1.16
CA GLN A 520 3.27 -14.68 -1.15
C GLN A 520 4.44 -15.11 -0.26
N ALA A 521 4.19 -15.28 1.03
CA ALA A 521 4.92 -16.27 1.81
C ALA A 521 4.33 -17.63 1.43
N ARG A 522 4.91 -18.31 0.44
CA ARG A 522 4.76 -19.77 0.40
C ARG A 522 5.60 -20.29 1.55
N GLU A 523 4.93 -20.81 2.56
CA GLU A 523 5.53 -21.68 3.55
C GLU A 523 6.33 -22.75 2.78
N THR A 524 7.63 -22.77 2.99
CA THR A 524 8.45 -23.92 2.62
C THR A 524 8.08 -25.05 3.58
N GLU A 525 6.95 -25.71 3.33
CA GLU A 525 6.71 -27.07 3.83
C GLU A 525 7.65 -28.02 3.07
N GLY A 526 8.92 -27.94 3.40
CA GLY A 526 9.84 -29.05 3.23
C GLY A 526 9.59 -30.05 4.34
N SER A 527 8.48 -30.80 4.27
CA SER A 527 8.39 -32.08 4.95
C SER A 527 8.66 -33.18 3.92
N THR A 528 9.91 -33.58 3.89
CA THR A 528 10.33 -34.92 3.49
C THR A 528 9.40 -35.93 4.17
N THR A 529 8.52 -36.55 3.39
CA THR A 529 8.03 -37.90 3.72
C THR A 529 8.58 -38.84 2.66
N SER A 530 9.38 -39.75 3.20
CA SER A 530 10.05 -40.92 2.64
C SER A 530 9.26 -41.72 1.61
#